data_AF-A0A7C3GKT2-F1
#
_entry.id   AF-A0A7C3GKT2-F1
#
_cell.length_a   1.000
_cell.length_b   1.000
_cell.length_c   1.000
_cell.angle_alpha   90.00
_cell.angle_beta   90.00
_cell.angle_gamma   90.00
#
_symmetry.space_group_name_H-M   'P 1'
#
loop_
_entity.id
_entity.type
_entity.pdbx_description
1 polymer ?
#
loop_
_entity_poly.entity_id
_entity_poly.type
_entity_poly.pdbx_seq_one_letter_code
_entity_poly.pdbx_strand_id
1 'polypeptide(L)'
;MELLVAATFCCLGLSTILVFGLVFLVILRTNRPYSAQEMDQVESRASGFASQAAAGLLPWTSLGDLSCQWHGTVSGLIIGEYRGIIKSLSNPNAPGLLACYLSLKGRQGFLHLRTSAHEARLDIKADVAQVTVGGRLLGSIRLDEGIIFDSGGQPIGRYHRHRGWRWRIGSTPLSSRYGPVELYGRMVAEVNDGLARSGPWSGDAARRPLVRNLAPNLAPDEEGWLLAIAGLEFYHWANRHRNRPRHTF
;
A
#
# COMPACT_ATOMS: atom_id res chain seq x y z
N MET A 1 -30.31 -32.49 -39.60
CA MET A 1 -30.54 -31.67 -38.39
C MET A 1 -29.64 -32.13 -37.24
N GLU A 2 -29.58 -33.43 -36.96
CA GLU A 2 -28.78 -34.02 -35.86
C GLU A 2 -27.27 -33.69 -35.92
N LEU A 3 -26.67 -33.69 -37.11
CA LEU A 3 -25.23 -33.40 -37.28
C LEU A 3 -24.85 -31.96 -36.89
N LEU A 4 -25.76 -31.00 -37.13
CA LEU A 4 -25.56 -29.59 -36.82
C LEU A 4 -25.69 -29.32 -35.31
N VAL A 5 -26.60 -30.04 -34.65
CA VAL A 5 -26.77 -30.01 -33.19
C VAL A 5 -25.53 -30.59 -32.51
N ALA A 6 -25.04 -31.76 -32.95
CA ALA A 6 -23.84 -32.38 -32.39
C ALA A 6 -22.58 -31.49 -32.55
N ALA A 7 -22.38 -30.90 -33.73
CA ALA A 7 -21.27 -29.97 -33.96
C ALA A 7 -21.33 -28.74 -33.03
N THR A 8 -22.53 -28.19 -32.82
CA THR A 8 -22.73 -27.04 -31.93
C THR A 8 -22.40 -27.40 -30.47
N PHE A 9 -22.83 -28.57 -29.98
CA PHE A 9 -22.48 -29.05 -28.64
C PHE A 9 -20.97 -29.28 -28.48
N CYS A 10 -20.29 -29.84 -29.48
CA CYS A 10 -18.83 -30.00 -29.46
C CYS A 10 -18.09 -28.65 -29.44
N CYS A 11 -18.51 -27.69 -30.27
CA CYS A 11 -17.92 -26.34 -30.29
C CYS A 11 -18.11 -25.61 -28.95
N LEU A 12 -19.31 -25.71 -28.36
CA LEU A 12 -19.59 -25.14 -27.03
C LEU A 12 -18.75 -25.82 -25.95
N GLY A 13 -18.63 -27.14 -25.97
CA GLY A 13 -17.78 -27.90 -25.04
C GLY A 13 -16.31 -27.48 -25.11
N LEU A 14 -15.74 -27.41 -26.32
CA LEU A 14 -14.35 -26.98 -26.53
C LEU A 14 -14.12 -25.52 -26.12
N SER A 15 -15.05 -24.62 -26.48
CA SER A 15 -14.95 -23.20 -26.09
C SER A 15 -14.99 -23.04 -24.56
N THR A 16 -15.82 -23.84 -23.88
CA THR A 16 -15.93 -23.85 -22.43
C THR A 16 -14.61 -24.31 -21.80
N ILE A 17 -14.06 -25.45 -22.24
CA ILE A 17 -12.76 -25.95 -21.75
C ILE A 17 -11.64 -24.94 -21.98
N LEU A 18 -11.61 -24.29 -23.15
CA LEU A 18 -10.58 -23.30 -23.47
C LEU A 18 -10.70 -22.06 -22.56
N VAL A 19 -11.91 -21.56 -22.33
CA VAL A 19 -12.15 -20.43 -21.43
C VAL A 19 -11.78 -20.80 -20.00
N PHE A 20 -12.26 -21.93 -19.47
CA PHE A 20 -11.93 -22.37 -18.11
C PHE A 20 -10.44 -22.65 -17.93
N GLY A 21 -9.78 -23.27 -18.92
CA GLY A 21 -8.34 -23.50 -18.93
C GLY A 21 -7.57 -22.18 -18.92
N LEU A 22 -8.03 -21.17 -19.67
CA LEU A 22 -7.43 -19.85 -19.70
C LEU A 22 -7.62 -19.12 -18.36
N VAL A 23 -8.81 -19.13 -17.75
CA VAL A 23 -8.98 -18.49 -16.42
C VAL A 23 -8.18 -19.23 -15.36
N PHE A 24 -8.10 -20.56 -15.41
CA PHE A 24 -7.28 -21.35 -14.49
C PHE A 24 -5.79 -21.00 -14.61
N LEU A 25 -5.26 -20.90 -15.84
CA LEU A 25 -3.89 -20.45 -16.10
C LEU A 25 -3.64 -19.02 -15.58
N VAL A 26 -4.60 -18.11 -15.76
CA VAL A 26 -4.51 -16.74 -15.22
C VAL A 26 -4.47 -16.77 -13.70
N ILE A 27 -5.32 -17.55 -13.03
CA ILE A 27 -5.32 -17.70 -11.56
C ILE A 27 -3.97 -18.21 -11.07
N LEU A 28 -3.43 -19.26 -11.69
CA LEU A 28 -2.13 -19.83 -11.33
C LEU A 28 -0.99 -18.81 -11.50
N ARG A 29 -0.97 -18.08 -12.61
CA ARG A 29 0.05 -17.04 -12.86
C ARG A 29 -0.05 -15.87 -11.88
N THR A 30 -1.26 -15.49 -11.50
CA THR A 30 -1.50 -14.35 -10.60
C THR A 30 -1.09 -14.65 -9.15
N ASN A 31 -1.13 -15.92 -8.74
CA ASN A 31 -0.78 -16.36 -7.39
C ASN A 31 0.67 -16.84 -7.22
N ARG A 32 1.45 -16.91 -8.31
CA ARG A 32 2.86 -17.33 -8.23
C ARG A 32 3.68 -16.27 -7.48
N PRO A 33 4.57 -16.67 -6.55
CA PRO A 33 5.51 -15.74 -5.93
C PRO A 33 6.42 -15.07 -6.96
N TYR A 34 7.04 -13.95 -6.58
CA TYR A 34 8.12 -13.37 -7.38
C TYR A 34 9.27 -14.36 -7.51
N SER A 35 9.80 -14.52 -8.73
CA SER A 35 11.13 -15.08 -8.92
C SER A 35 12.19 -14.06 -8.49
N ALA A 36 13.43 -14.50 -8.26
CA ALA A 36 14.54 -13.60 -7.93
C ALA A 36 14.73 -12.52 -9.01
N GLN A 37 14.75 -12.93 -10.29
CA GLN A 37 14.87 -12.01 -11.42
C GLN A 37 13.72 -10.99 -11.50
N GLU A 38 12.48 -11.41 -11.22
CA GLU A 38 11.35 -10.48 -11.20
C GLU A 38 11.46 -9.49 -10.04
N MET A 39 11.94 -9.94 -8.87
CA MET A 39 12.16 -9.06 -7.73
C MET A 39 13.26 -8.03 -8.03
N ASP A 40 14.38 -8.44 -8.62
CA ASP A 40 15.45 -7.53 -9.02
C ASP A 40 14.95 -6.46 -9.99
N GLN A 41 14.09 -6.83 -10.94
CA GLN A 41 13.46 -5.87 -11.86
C GLN A 41 12.48 -4.93 -11.16
N VAL A 42 11.73 -5.42 -10.17
CA VAL A 42 10.82 -4.60 -9.37
C VAL A 42 11.62 -3.60 -8.52
N GLU A 43 12.68 -4.06 -7.86
CA GLU A 43 13.56 -3.23 -7.04
C GLU A 43 14.28 -2.17 -7.89
N SER A 44 14.79 -2.56 -9.05
CA SER A 44 15.42 -1.63 -10.01
C SER A 44 14.44 -0.53 -10.44
N ARG A 45 13.21 -0.90 -10.82
CA ARG A 45 12.18 0.08 -11.21
C ARG A 45 11.74 0.97 -10.06
N ALA A 46 11.59 0.42 -8.86
CA ALA A 46 11.26 1.18 -7.66
C ALA A 46 12.35 2.19 -7.32
N SER A 47 13.62 1.78 -7.38
CA SER A 47 14.78 2.63 -7.12
C SER A 47 14.95 3.73 -8.16
N GLY A 48 14.68 3.41 -9.44
CA GLY A 48 14.64 4.39 -10.53
C GLY A 48 13.57 5.45 -10.30
N PHE A 49 12.35 5.03 -9.94
CA PHE A 49 11.27 5.97 -9.60
C PHE A 49 11.62 6.80 -8.35
N ALA A 50 12.11 6.17 -7.29
CA ALA A 50 12.44 6.84 -6.03
C ALA A 50 13.53 7.90 -6.24
N SER A 51 14.58 7.57 -7.00
CA SER A 51 15.65 8.52 -7.36
C SER A 51 15.12 9.70 -8.17
N GLN A 52 14.26 9.44 -9.17
CA GLN A 52 13.65 10.49 -9.97
C GLN A 52 12.73 11.39 -9.15
N ALA A 53 11.92 10.80 -8.28
CA ALA A 53 10.98 11.55 -7.44
C ALA A 53 11.70 12.37 -6.37
N ALA A 54 12.78 11.84 -5.78
CA ALA A 54 13.51 12.47 -4.68
C ALA A 54 14.00 13.89 -5.01
N ALA A 55 14.41 14.15 -6.27
CA ALA A 55 14.85 15.47 -6.71
C ALA A 55 13.75 16.55 -6.63
N GLY A 56 12.48 16.14 -6.69
CA GLY A 56 11.33 17.05 -6.61
C GLY A 56 10.65 17.08 -5.24
N LEU A 57 11.01 16.19 -4.29
CA LEU A 57 10.37 16.18 -2.98
C LEU A 57 10.73 17.41 -2.17
N LEU A 58 9.77 17.90 -1.40
CA LEU A 58 10.04 18.91 -0.38
C LEU A 58 11.02 18.35 0.66
N PRO A 59 11.84 19.23 1.29
CA PRO A 59 12.64 18.84 2.44
C PRO A 59 11.78 18.16 3.50
N TRP A 60 12.24 17.03 4.00
CA TRP A 60 11.58 16.29 5.07
C TRP A 60 11.59 17.11 6.35
N THR A 61 10.42 17.53 6.79
CA THR A 61 10.24 18.32 8.02
C THR A 61 9.63 17.48 9.13
N SER A 62 8.49 16.84 8.87
CA SER A 62 7.78 16.01 9.85
C SER A 62 6.79 15.06 9.20
N LEU A 63 6.59 13.89 9.82
CA LEU A 63 5.48 12.97 9.52
C LEU A 63 4.11 13.64 9.64
N GLY A 64 3.97 14.62 10.54
CA GLY A 64 2.68 15.29 10.80
C GLY A 64 2.20 16.15 9.64
N ASP A 65 3.07 16.49 8.68
CA ASP A 65 2.72 17.25 7.49
C ASP A 65 2.28 16.36 6.32
N LEU A 66 2.31 15.03 6.47
CA LEU A 66 1.80 14.12 5.44
C LEU A 66 0.27 14.22 5.35
N SER A 67 -0.23 14.49 4.15
CA SER A 67 -1.66 14.45 3.88
C SER A 67 -2.16 13.03 3.59
N CYS A 68 -3.46 12.81 3.75
CA CYS A 68 -4.13 11.60 3.25
C CYS A 68 -4.28 11.60 1.72
N GLN A 69 -3.74 12.60 1.01
CA GLN A 69 -3.80 12.69 -0.44
C GLN A 69 -2.52 12.18 -1.07
N TRP A 70 -2.67 11.33 -2.08
CA TRP A 70 -1.57 10.93 -2.93
C TRP A 70 -1.88 11.18 -4.40
N HIS A 71 -0.87 11.56 -5.17
CA HIS A 71 -0.95 11.75 -6.61
C HIS A 71 -0.09 10.71 -7.32
N GLY A 72 -0.62 10.05 -8.34
CA GLY A 72 0.19 9.12 -9.12
C GLY A 72 -0.61 8.20 -10.03
N THR A 73 0.03 7.10 -10.43
CA THR A 73 -0.44 6.21 -11.48
C THR A 73 -0.58 4.78 -10.99
N VAL A 74 -1.53 4.05 -11.58
CA VAL A 74 -1.73 2.62 -11.36
C VAL A 74 -1.56 1.93 -12.71
N SER A 75 -0.73 0.88 -12.76
CA SER A 75 -0.44 0.12 -13.96
C SER A 75 -0.43 -1.39 -13.69
N GLY A 76 -0.53 -2.17 -14.76
CA GLY A 76 -0.48 -3.63 -14.70
C GLY A 76 -1.83 -4.30 -14.42
N LEU A 77 -2.07 -5.40 -15.15
CA LEU A 77 -3.28 -6.21 -15.09
C LEU A 77 -3.11 -7.41 -14.14
N ILE A 78 -1.93 -8.04 -14.17
CA ILE A 78 -1.59 -9.23 -13.37
C ILE A 78 -0.80 -8.85 -12.13
N ILE A 79 0.24 -8.03 -12.32
CA ILE A 79 1.01 -7.38 -11.25
C ILE A 79 0.42 -5.99 -11.08
N GLY A 80 -0.08 -5.70 -9.88
CA GLY A 80 -0.59 -4.37 -9.57
C GLY A 80 0.57 -3.46 -9.20
N GLU A 81 0.92 -2.53 -10.08
CA GLU A 81 1.96 -1.53 -9.82
C GLU A 81 1.33 -0.18 -9.54
N TYR A 82 1.74 0.43 -8.43
CA TYR A 82 1.23 1.70 -7.94
C TYR A 82 2.42 2.58 -7.63
N ARG A 83 2.48 3.76 -8.23
CA ARG A 83 3.53 4.74 -7.95
C ARG A 83 2.92 6.10 -7.76
N GLY A 84 3.42 6.86 -6.81
CA GLY A 84 2.90 8.18 -6.55
C GLY A 84 3.63 8.92 -5.44
N ILE A 85 3.13 10.11 -5.14
CA ILE A 85 3.68 11.04 -4.16
C ILE A 85 2.55 11.43 -3.20
N ILE A 86 2.79 11.27 -1.90
CA ILE A 86 1.94 11.80 -0.83
C ILE A 86 2.24 13.28 -0.65
N LYS A 87 1.19 14.11 -0.65
CA LYS A 87 1.29 15.57 -0.61
C LYS A 87 1.53 16.09 0.81
N SER A 88 2.11 17.29 0.90
CA SER A 88 2.17 18.06 2.14
C SER A 88 0.79 18.65 2.47
N LEU A 89 0.44 18.69 3.75
CA LEU A 89 -0.74 19.38 4.26
C LEU A 89 -0.57 20.90 4.21
N SER A 90 0.58 21.38 4.69
CA SER A 90 0.91 22.79 4.74
C SER A 90 1.13 23.39 3.35
N ASN A 91 1.59 22.59 2.39
CA ASN A 91 1.82 23.01 1.01
C ASN A 91 1.27 21.97 0.00
N PRO A 92 -0.05 21.94 -0.23
CA PRO A 92 -0.68 20.94 -1.10
C PRO A 92 -0.32 21.10 -2.58
N ASN A 93 0.11 22.30 -2.99
CA ASN A 93 0.47 22.61 -4.38
C ASN A 93 1.92 22.22 -4.72
N ALA A 94 2.80 22.09 -3.72
CA ALA A 94 4.18 21.62 -3.92
C ALA A 94 4.22 20.16 -4.37
N PRO A 95 5.33 19.64 -4.92
CA PRO A 95 5.38 18.28 -5.49
C PRO A 95 4.95 17.18 -4.50
N GLY A 96 5.39 17.25 -3.24
CA GLY A 96 4.97 16.40 -2.12
C GLY A 96 6.14 16.05 -1.18
N LEU A 97 5.91 15.18 -0.20
CA LEU A 97 6.90 14.85 0.86
C LEU A 97 7.42 13.42 0.81
N LEU A 98 6.60 12.49 0.30
CA LEU A 98 6.90 11.06 0.35
C LEU A 98 6.53 10.42 -0.98
N ALA A 99 7.53 9.90 -1.68
CA ALA A 99 7.34 9.05 -2.86
C ALA A 99 7.08 7.61 -2.42
N CYS A 100 6.11 6.97 -3.07
CA CYS A 100 5.73 5.58 -2.82
C CYS A 100 5.74 4.80 -4.12
N TYR A 101 6.39 3.64 -4.12
CA TYR A 101 6.31 2.64 -5.17
C TYR A 101 5.87 1.32 -4.56
N LEU A 102 4.79 0.74 -5.06
CA LEU A 102 4.25 -0.53 -4.61
C LEU A 102 4.06 -1.46 -5.80
N SER A 103 4.59 -2.68 -5.69
CA SER A 103 4.35 -3.76 -6.65
C SER A 103 3.70 -4.94 -5.95
N LEU A 104 2.50 -5.34 -6.40
CA LEU A 104 1.71 -6.43 -5.82
C LEU A 104 1.59 -7.60 -6.80
N LYS A 105 1.93 -8.81 -6.35
CA LYS A 105 1.76 -10.06 -7.10
C LYS A 105 1.22 -11.14 -6.17
N GLY A 106 0.03 -11.67 -6.46
CA GLY A 106 -0.68 -12.57 -5.53
C GLY A 106 -0.82 -11.96 -4.12
N ARG A 107 -0.32 -12.70 -3.11
CA ARG A 107 -0.24 -12.31 -1.69
C ARG A 107 1.15 -11.75 -1.30
N GLN A 108 1.97 -11.38 -2.28
CA GLN A 108 3.26 -10.77 -2.07
C GLN A 108 3.24 -9.32 -2.53
N GLY A 109 4.03 -8.50 -1.87
CA GLY A 109 4.17 -7.09 -2.16
C GLY A 109 5.59 -6.61 -1.93
N PHE A 110 5.99 -5.61 -2.69
CA PHE A 110 7.21 -4.85 -2.46
C PHE A 110 6.82 -3.39 -2.41
N LEU A 111 7.09 -2.72 -1.29
CA LEU A 111 6.83 -1.30 -1.09
C LEU A 111 8.15 -0.57 -0.83
N HIS A 112 8.43 0.44 -1.64
CA HIS A 112 9.57 1.33 -1.47
C HIS A 112 9.05 2.75 -1.25
N LEU A 113 9.50 3.35 -0.16
CA LEU A 113 9.18 4.67 0.34
C LEU A 113 10.45 5.53 0.32
N ARG A 114 10.35 6.76 -0.20
CA ARG A 114 11.47 7.70 -0.23
C ARG A 114 10.99 9.09 0.13
N THR A 115 11.62 9.67 1.15
CA THR A 115 11.55 11.12 1.44
C THR A 115 12.82 11.79 0.94
N SER A 116 12.98 13.10 1.15
CA SER A 116 14.25 13.76 0.83
C SER A 116 15.41 13.31 1.74
N ALA A 117 15.11 12.74 2.93
CA ALA A 117 16.10 12.42 3.95
C ALA A 117 16.17 10.92 4.28
N HIS A 118 15.09 10.17 4.09
CA HIS A 118 14.96 8.79 4.52
C HIS A 118 14.46 7.89 3.40
N GLU A 119 14.82 6.63 3.51
CA GLU A 119 14.34 5.56 2.64
C GLU A 119 13.82 4.43 3.52
N ALA A 120 12.67 3.89 3.15
CA ALA A 120 12.10 2.72 3.80
C ALA A 120 11.64 1.70 2.76
N ARG A 121 11.89 0.43 3.06
CA ARG A 121 11.55 -0.72 2.24
C ARG A 121 10.71 -1.66 3.08
N LEU A 122 9.62 -2.14 2.49
CA LEU A 122 8.78 -3.17 3.08
C LEU A 122 8.62 -4.34 2.12
N ASP A 123 9.11 -5.51 2.54
CA ASP A 123 8.96 -6.77 1.83
C ASP A 123 7.76 -7.53 2.43
N ILE A 124 6.68 -7.61 1.66
CA ILE A 124 5.40 -8.17 2.10
C ILE A 124 5.29 -9.60 1.58
N LYS A 125 5.21 -10.56 2.49
CA LYS A 125 5.02 -11.98 2.20
C LYS A 125 3.84 -12.50 3.02
N ALA A 126 2.78 -12.89 2.31
CA ALA A 126 1.53 -13.37 2.91
C ALA A 126 0.87 -12.30 3.81
N ASP A 127 1.05 -12.43 5.11
CA ASP A 127 0.49 -11.60 6.18
C ASP A 127 1.57 -10.85 6.99
N VAL A 128 2.84 -10.96 6.60
CA VAL A 128 3.95 -10.28 7.29
C VAL A 128 4.63 -9.28 6.35
N ALA A 129 4.92 -8.09 6.86
CA ALA A 129 5.77 -7.10 6.21
C ALA A 129 7.09 -6.97 6.98
N GLN A 130 8.22 -7.31 6.36
CA GLN A 130 9.55 -7.01 6.90
C GLN A 130 9.92 -5.57 6.57
N VAL A 131 10.43 -4.82 7.54
CA VAL A 131 10.64 -3.37 7.43
C VAL A 131 12.12 -3.03 7.59
N THR A 132 12.66 -2.36 6.58
CA THR A 132 14.03 -1.86 6.54
C THR A 132 14.00 -0.35 6.34
N VAL A 133 14.73 0.42 7.15
CA VAL A 133 14.81 1.89 7.04
C VAL A 133 16.26 2.31 7.01
N GLY A 134 16.65 3.09 6.00
CA GLY A 134 18.04 3.50 5.79
C GLY A 134 19.01 2.32 5.67
N GLY A 135 18.57 1.19 5.11
CA GLY A 135 19.37 -0.04 5.01
C GLY A 135 19.45 -0.88 6.29
N ARG A 136 18.94 -0.41 7.44
CA ARG A 136 18.88 -1.18 8.69
C ARG A 136 17.53 -1.88 8.83
N LEU A 137 17.55 -3.18 9.12
CA LEU A 137 16.36 -3.94 9.49
C LEU A 137 15.80 -3.41 10.82
N LEU A 138 14.57 -2.88 10.80
CA LEU A 138 13.87 -2.48 12.02
C LEU A 138 13.14 -3.67 12.66
N GLY A 139 12.57 -4.54 11.83
CA GLY A 139 11.80 -5.69 12.30
C GLY A 139 10.70 -6.09 11.32
N SER A 140 9.53 -6.48 11.85
CA SER A 140 8.38 -6.87 11.02
C SER A 140 7.04 -6.47 11.61
N ILE A 141 6.01 -6.42 10.76
CA ILE A 141 4.61 -6.17 11.16
C ILE A 141 3.75 -7.32 10.65
N ARG A 142 2.95 -7.91 11.54
CA ARG A 142 1.83 -8.79 11.14
C ARG A 142 0.66 -7.93 10.68
N LEU A 143 0.35 -7.99 9.40
CA LEU A 143 -0.61 -7.12 8.73
C LEU A 143 -2.06 -7.40 9.14
N ASP A 144 -2.34 -8.58 9.66
CA ASP A 144 -3.66 -8.98 10.08
C ASP A 144 -4.00 -8.51 11.50
N GLU A 145 -3.08 -8.70 12.44
CA GLU A 145 -3.20 -8.33 13.85
C GLU A 145 -2.70 -6.91 14.15
N GLY A 146 -1.87 -6.35 13.26
CA GLY A 146 -1.19 -5.07 13.46
C GLY A 146 -0.04 -5.13 14.47
N ILE A 147 0.40 -6.31 14.91
CA ILE A 147 1.48 -6.43 15.92
C ILE A 147 2.82 -6.14 15.25
N ILE A 148 3.62 -5.29 15.92
CA ILE A 148 4.94 -4.84 15.48
C ILE A 148 5.99 -5.59 16.29
N PHE A 149 6.93 -6.21 15.59
CA PHE A 149 8.05 -6.95 16.15
C PHE A 149 9.35 -6.24 15.80
N ASP A 150 10.29 -6.19 16.72
CA ASP A 150 11.65 -5.72 16.44
C ASP A 150 12.43 -6.71 15.56
N SER A 151 13.70 -6.39 15.28
CA SER A 151 14.59 -7.27 14.51
C SER A 151 14.93 -8.59 15.21
N GLY A 152 14.74 -8.67 16.54
CA GLY A 152 14.90 -9.88 17.34
C GLY A 152 13.63 -10.74 17.40
N GLY A 153 12.53 -10.29 16.81
CA GLY A 153 11.24 -10.97 16.83
C GLY A 153 10.45 -10.76 18.12
N GLN A 154 10.84 -9.81 18.97
CA GLN A 154 10.07 -9.47 20.17
C GLN A 154 8.97 -8.48 19.84
N PRO A 155 7.74 -8.65 20.36
CA PRO A 155 6.66 -7.70 20.15
C PRO A 155 7.00 -6.38 20.88
N ILE A 156 7.12 -5.30 20.12
CA ILE A 156 7.44 -3.97 20.64
C ILE A 156 6.25 -3.02 20.58
N GLY A 157 5.18 -3.37 19.88
CA GLY A 157 4.08 -2.44 19.70
C GLY A 157 2.94 -2.97 18.86
N ARG A 158 2.00 -2.09 18.58
CA ARG A 158 0.83 -2.40 17.78
C ARG A 158 0.36 -1.20 16.98
N TYR A 159 0.03 -1.47 15.72
CA TYR A 159 -0.66 -0.58 14.82
C TYR A 159 -2.13 -1.02 14.71
N HIS A 160 -3.04 -0.26 15.35
CA HIS A 160 -4.46 -0.58 15.31
C HIS A 160 -5.13 0.09 14.11
N ARG A 161 -5.27 -0.65 13.01
CA ARG A 161 -6.08 -0.17 11.90
C ARG A 161 -7.56 -0.43 12.19
N HIS A 162 -8.41 0.59 12.04
CA HIS A 162 -9.85 0.39 12.07
C HIS A 162 -10.26 -0.49 10.89
N ARG A 163 -10.41 -1.80 11.12
CA ARG A 163 -11.01 -2.70 10.15
C ARG A 163 -12.49 -2.34 10.06
N GLY A 164 -12.81 -1.42 9.16
CA GLY A 164 -14.15 -0.89 8.98
C GLY A 164 -15.20 -2.01 8.96
N TRP A 165 -15.96 -2.10 10.04
CA TRP A 165 -17.22 -2.81 10.07
C TRP A 165 -18.09 -2.23 8.94
N ARG A 166 -18.73 -3.12 8.18
CA ARG A 166 -19.62 -2.84 7.04
C ARG A 166 -20.44 -1.57 7.25
N TRP A 167 -20.20 -0.52 6.47
CA TRP A 167 -21.10 0.64 6.43
C TRP A 167 -22.25 0.37 5.46
N ARG A 168 -23.36 -0.07 6.05
CA ARG A 168 -24.69 0.45 5.70
C ARG A 168 -24.68 1.96 6.00
N ILE A 169 -25.19 2.73 5.04
CA ILE A 169 -25.65 4.13 5.07
C ILE A 169 -25.54 4.83 6.44
N GLY A 170 -24.60 5.77 6.56
CA GLY A 170 -24.43 6.66 7.72
C GLY A 170 -23.02 7.25 7.78
N SER A 171 -22.88 8.56 7.98
CA SER A 171 -21.59 9.25 8.07
C SER A 171 -20.81 8.81 9.30
N THR A 172 -19.77 8.01 9.10
CA THR A 172 -18.79 7.61 10.12
C THR A 172 -18.20 8.87 10.79
N PRO A 173 -18.21 9.01 12.13
CA PRO A 173 -17.57 10.13 12.81
C PRO A 173 -16.09 10.24 12.46
N LEU A 174 -15.58 11.47 12.28
CA LEU A 174 -14.19 11.75 11.87
C LEU A 174 -13.11 11.09 12.76
N SER A 175 -13.39 10.92 14.05
CA SER A 175 -12.49 10.28 15.02
C SER A 175 -12.29 8.78 14.78
N SER A 176 -13.20 8.12 14.06
CA SER A 176 -13.15 6.65 13.88
C SER A 176 -12.24 6.19 12.74
N ARG A 177 -11.50 7.10 12.09
CA ARG A 177 -10.56 6.77 11.00
C ARG A 177 -9.09 6.84 11.42
N TYR A 178 -8.83 7.33 12.64
CA TYR A 178 -7.49 7.40 13.21
C TYR A 178 -7.26 6.23 14.15
N GLY A 179 -6.28 5.41 13.81
CA GLY A 179 -5.85 4.25 14.57
C GLY A 179 -4.62 4.58 15.41
N PRO A 180 -4.58 4.24 16.71
CA PRO A 180 -3.40 4.48 17.53
C PRO A 180 -2.24 3.58 17.09
N VAL A 181 -1.04 4.16 17.12
CA VAL A 181 0.23 3.46 17.00
C VAL A 181 0.91 3.49 18.37
N GLU A 182 1.12 2.31 18.93
CA GLU A 182 1.82 2.13 20.19
C GLU A 182 3.15 1.43 19.93
N LEU A 183 4.23 1.96 20.49
CA LEU A 183 5.58 1.39 20.45
C LEU A 183 6.18 1.49 21.85
N TYR A 184 6.91 0.47 22.26
CA TYR A 184 7.60 0.38 23.55
C TYR A 184 6.71 0.73 24.75
N GLY A 185 5.44 0.34 24.70
CA GLY A 185 4.46 0.58 25.77
C GLY A 185 3.87 1.99 25.84
N ARG A 186 4.12 2.86 24.85
CA ARG A 186 3.54 4.21 24.79
C ARG A 186 2.91 4.50 23.43
N MET A 187 1.96 5.43 23.40
CA MET A 187 1.40 5.95 22.15
C MET A 187 2.41 6.91 21.50
N VAL A 188 2.71 6.67 20.22
CA VAL A 188 3.67 7.50 19.45
C VAL A 188 2.98 8.36 18.40
N ALA A 189 1.82 7.94 17.89
CA ALA A 189 1.01 8.70 16.92
C ALA A 189 -0.39 8.09 16.75
N GLU A 190 -1.21 8.76 15.96
CA GLU A 190 -2.40 8.18 15.33
C GLU A 190 -2.30 8.27 13.80
N VAL A 191 -2.66 7.19 13.10
CA VAL A 191 -2.59 7.09 11.63
C VAL A 191 -3.99 6.96 11.03
N ASN A 192 -4.23 7.71 9.96
CA ASN A 192 -5.51 7.75 9.26
C ASN A 192 -5.62 6.65 8.20
N ASP A 193 -6.68 5.84 8.26
CA ASP A 193 -6.95 4.78 7.29
C ASP A 193 -7.61 5.26 5.96
N GLY A 194 -7.82 6.56 5.85
CA GLY A 194 -8.60 7.25 4.82
C GLY A 194 -7.80 7.77 3.63
N LEU A 195 -6.63 7.19 3.33
CA LEU A 195 -5.80 7.58 2.17
C LEU A 195 -6.64 7.61 0.87
N ALA A 196 -6.48 8.64 0.04
CA ALA A 196 -7.24 8.83 -1.19
C ALA A 196 -6.35 9.33 -2.35
N ARG A 197 -6.62 8.83 -3.56
CA ARG A 197 -5.96 9.31 -4.78
C ARG A 197 -6.54 10.68 -5.17
N SER A 198 -5.68 11.63 -5.54
CA SER A 198 -6.09 12.94 -6.06
C SER A 198 -6.99 12.79 -7.29
N GLY A 199 -8.11 13.49 -7.33
CA GLY A 199 -9.03 13.52 -8.47
C GLY A 199 -10.19 14.48 -8.24
N PRO A 200 -11.06 14.72 -9.25
CA PRO A 200 -12.17 15.68 -9.14
C PRO A 200 -13.15 15.36 -8.01
N TRP A 201 -13.18 14.11 -7.55
CA TRP A 201 -14.01 13.65 -6.43
C TRP A 201 -13.24 13.44 -5.12
N SER A 202 -11.98 13.88 -4.99
CA SER A 202 -11.21 13.64 -3.76
C SER A 202 -11.71 14.43 -2.54
N GLY A 203 -12.58 15.43 -2.73
CA GLY A 203 -13.29 16.15 -1.66
C GLY A 203 -12.40 16.65 -0.51
N ASP A 204 -13.02 16.91 0.66
CA ASP A 204 -12.34 17.32 1.91
C ASP A 204 -11.40 16.25 2.50
N ALA A 205 -11.48 14.99 2.04
CA ALA A 205 -10.62 13.92 2.53
C ALA A 205 -9.14 14.14 2.19
N ALA A 206 -8.86 14.90 1.11
CA ALA A 206 -7.52 15.25 0.66
C ALA A 206 -6.74 16.18 1.62
N ARG A 207 -7.43 16.90 2.52
CA ARG A 207 -6.82 17.89 3.42
C ARG A 207 -6.57 17.37 4.84
N ARG A 208 -6.72 16.06 5.06
CA ARG A 208 -6.61 15.46 6.40
C ARG A 208 -5.20 14.97 6.64
N PRO A 209 -4.66 15.11 7.87
CA PRO A 209 -3.37 14.53 8.20
C PRO A 209 -3.42 13.01 8.14
N LEU A 210 -2.42 12.43 7.48
CA LEU A 210 -2.18 10.99 7.49
C LEU A 210 -1.69 10.54 8.86
N VAL A 211 -0.88 11.37 9.52
CA VAL A 211 -0.36 11.12 10.87
C VAL A 211 -0.67 12.33 11.74
N ARG A 212 -1.19 12.12 12.95
CA ARG A 212 -1.44 13.19 13.93
C ARG A 212 -1.06 12.75 15.34
N ASN A 213 -1.13 13.67 16.29
CA ASN A 213 -0.83 13.43 17.70
C ASN A 213 0.56 12.77 17.91
N LEU A 214 1.56 13.25 17.16
CA LEU A 214 2.93 12.77 17.29
C LEU A 214 3.42 12.98 18.72
N ALA A 215 3.97 11.94 19.33
CA ALA A 215 4.57 12.05 20.64
C ALA A 215 5.74 13.05 20.61
N PRO A 216 5.90 13.91 21.62
CA PRO A 216 7.10 14.71 21.74
C PRO A 216 8.31 13.79 21.94
N ASN A 217 9.43 14.10 21.28
CA ASN A 217 10.69 13.35 21.35
C ASN A 217 10.56 11.91 20.82
N LEU A 218 10.29 11.76 19.53
CA LEU A 218 10.36 10.46 18.87
C LEU A 218 11.81 9.99 18.79
N ALA A 219 12.05 8.74 19.16
CA ALA A 219 13.31 8.07 18.88
C ALA A 219 13.43 7.79 17.37
N PRO A 220 14.64 7.72 16.81
CA PRO A 220 14.84 7.44 15.38
C PRO A 220 14.14 6.16 14.89
N ASP A 221 14.08 5.12 15.75
CA ASP A 221 13.42 3.86 15.44
C ASP A 221 11.89 4.03 15.36
N GLU A 222 11.30 4.86 16.24
CA GLU A 222 9.88 5.18 16.22
C GLU A 222 9.50 6.00 14.97
N GLU A 223 10.35 6.95 14.56
CA GLU A 223 10.16 7.69 13.30
C GLU A 223 10.21 6.75 12.08
N GLY A 224 11.17 5.82 12.06
CA GLY A 224 11.28 4.81 11.02
C GLY A 224 10.05 3.90 10.94
N TRP A 225 9.52 3.47 12.10
CA TRP A 225 8.28 2.71 12.17
C TRP A 225 7.08 3.51 11.68
N LEU A 226 6.95 4.78 12.07
CA LEU A 226 5.85 5.63 11.62
C LEU A 226 5.90 5.90 10.11
N LEU A 227 7.10 6.07 9.53
CA LEU A 227 7.26 6.17 8.08
C LEU A 227 6.79 4.88 7.38
N ALA A 228 7.17 3.71 7.90
CA ALA A 228 6.75 2.43 7.36
C ALA A 228 5.23 2.23 7.45
N ILE A 229 4.61 2.59 8.59
CA ILE A 229 3.15 2.50 8.80
C ILE A 229 2.40 3.48 7.87
N ALA A 230 2.90 4.70 7.68
CA ALA A 230 2.34 5.64 6.72
C ALA A 230 2.34 5.06 5.29
N GLY A 231 3.43 4.36 4.91
CA GLY A 231 3.46 3.62 3.65
C GLY A 231 2.54 2.40 3.60
N LEU A 232 2.34 1.69 4.72
CA LEU A 232 1.37 0.60 4.78
C LEU A 232 -0.06 1.06 4.47
N GLU A 233 -0.43 2.30 4.78
CA GLU A 233 -1.73 2.82 4.34
C GLU A 233 -1.85 2.95 2.82
N PHE A 234 -0.75 3.21 2.12
CA PHE A 234 -0.71 3.14 0.65
C PHE A 234 -0.92 1.70 0.16
N TYR A 235 -0.27 0.72 0.80
CA TYR A 235 -0.49 -0.71 0.53
C TYR A 235 -1.96 -1.12 0.75
N HIS A 236 -2.54 -0.76 1.88
CA HIS A 236 -3.93 -1.09 2.19
C HIS A 236 -4.92 -0.37 1.27
N TRP A 237 -4.65 0.87 0.89
CA TRP A 237 -5.41 1.57 -0.14
C TRP A 237 -5.37 0.80 -1.46
N ALA A 238 -4.18 0.42 -1.93
CA ALA A 238 -4.00 -0.32 -3.19
C ALA A 238 -4.75 -1.65 -3.16
N ASN A 239 -4.65 -2.42 -2.07
CA ASN A 239 -5.38 -3.67 -1.91
C ASN A 239 -6.90 -3.50 -1.92
N ARG A 240 -7.45 -2.45 -1.30
CA ARG A 240 -8.89 -2.15 -1.35
C ARG A 240 -9.38 -1.83 -2.76
N HIS A 241 -8.54 -1.21 -3.59
CA HIS A 241 -8.91 -0.77 -4.94
C HIS A 241 -8.55 -1.78 -6.03
N ARG A 242 -7.60 -2.70 -5.77
CA ARG A 242 -7.26 -3.81 -6.66
C ARG A 242 -8.46 -4.72 -6.95
N ASN A 243 -9.33 -4.90 -5.95
CA ASN A 243 -10.48 -5.81 -6.02
C ASN A 243 -11.80 -5.13 -6.42
N ARG A 244 -11.79 -3.83 -6.74
CA ARG A 244 -12.98 -3.15 -7.25
C ARG A 244 -13.01 -3.29 -8.77
N PRO A 245 -14.16 -3.67 -9.38
CA PRO A 245 -14.29 -3.63 -10.83
C PRO A 245 -13.93 -2.22 -11.29
N ARG A 246 -12.96 -2.12 -12.21
CA ARG A 246 -12.65 -0.85 -12.86
C ARG A 246 -13.89 -0.46 -13.65
N HIS A 247 -14.74 0.40 -13.09
CA HIS A 247 -15.67 1.16 -13.90
C HIS A 247 -14.80 2.07 -14.78
N THR A 248 -14.55 1.60 -16.00
CA THR A 248 -14.10 2.42 -17.11
C THR A 248 -15.12 3.54 -17.26
N PHE A 249 -14.69 4.77 -16.97
CA PHE A 249 -15.29 5.97 -17.51
C PHE A 249 -14.65 6.25 -18.86
#